data_AF-A0A0G0DF15-F1
#
_entry.id   AF-A0A0G0DF15-F1
#
_cell.length_a   1.000
_cell.length_b   1.000
_cell.length_c   1.000
_cell.angle_alpha   90.00
_cell.angle_beta   90.00
_cell.angle_gamma   90.00
#
_symmetry.space_group_name_H-M   'P 1'
#
loop_
_entity.id
_entity.type
_entity.pdbx_description
1 polymer ?
#
loop_
_entity_poly.entity_id
_entity_poly.type
_entity_poly.pdbx_seq_one_letter_code
_entity_poly.pdbx_strand_id
1 'polypeptide(L)'
;MQFLFQNFTKLFRPKLNREELLAYFDRLPEAIQVSWIREGKFIVGTVMFGKEKFTTQGRSADEFIDTVNDALLAIHDIPKEYFDILAIKKFIPNADEYKALNNVAIKERSNTNFLLAEQRKPVMA
;
A
#
# COMPACT_ATOMS: atom_id res chain seq x y z
N MET A 1 10.71 -25.37 28.16
CA MET A 1 11.87 -24.48 27.94
C MET A 1 12.60 -24.94 26.68
N GLN A 2 12.32 -24.34 25.54
CA GLN A 2 13.16 -24.39 24.34
C GLN A 2 12.86 -23.11 23.55
N PHE A 3 13.60 -22.06 23.91
CA PHE A 3 13.80 -20.87 23.09
C PHE A 3 14.74 -21.23 21.93
N LEU A 4 14.68 -20.43 20.86
CA LEU A 4 15.67 -20.28 19.77
C LEU A 4 15.53 -21.21 18.55
N PHE A 5 14.58 -20.88 17.68
CA PHE A 5 14.79 -20.89 16.23
C PHE A 5 14.16 -19.63 15.64
N GLN A 6 14.70 -18.86 14.70
CA GLN A 6 16.03 -18.71 14.12
C GLN A 6 15.94 -17.38 13.34
N ASN A 7 16.68 -16.34 13.75
CA ASN A 7 16.80 -15.08 13.02
C ASN A 7 17.86 -15.21 11.91
N PHE A 8 17.62 -16.05 10.90
CA PHE A 8 18.63 -16.36 9.86
C PHE A 8 18.19 -16.12 8.40
N THR A 9 17.28 -15.20 8.13
CA THR A 9 16.90 -14.84 6.74
C THR A 9 17.14 -13.38 6.37
N LYS A 10 18.13 -12.71 6.98
CA LYS A 10 18.50 -11.32 6.61
C LYS A 10 19.70 -11.19 5.66
N LEU A 11 20.32 -12.27 5.19
CA LEU A 11 21.67 -12.18 4.57
C LEU A 11 21.77 -12.40 3.05
N PHE A 12 20.69 -12.71 2.33
CA PHE A 12 20.74 -12.84 0.87
C PHE A 12 19.66 -11.99 0.21
N ARG A 13 19.89 -10.68 0.18
CA ARG A 13 19.20 -9.81 -0.78
C ARG A 13 19.99 -9.89 -2.09
N PRO A 14 19.45 -10.45 -3.18
CA PRO A 14 20.04 -10.17 -4.48
C PRO A 14 20.01 -8.66 -4.65
N LYS A 15 21.19 -8.06 -4.78
CA LYS A 15 21.29 -6.64 -5.19
C LYS A 15 20.65 -6.58 -6.56
N LEU A 16 19.43 -6.06 -6.64
CA LEU A 16 18.82 -5.79 -7.93
C LEU A 16 19.76 -4.91 -8.71
N ASN A 17 20.03 -5.30 -9.94
CA ASN A 17 20.65 -4.38 -10.86
C ASN A 17 19.64 -3.24 -11.14
N ARG A 18 20.13 -2.12 -11.70
CA ARG A 18 19.28 -0.96 -11.97
C ARG A 18 18.09 -1.29 -12.88
N GLU A 19 18.27 -2.22 -13.81
CA GLU A 19 17.27 -2.59 -14.81
C GLU A 19 16.13 -3.39 -14.17
N GLU A 20 16.43 -4.30 -13.25
CA GLU A 20 15.42 -5.07 -12.51
C GLU A 20 14.59 -4.16 -11.60
N LEU A 21 15.22 -3.17 -10.96
CA LEU A 21 14.51 -2.18 -10.14
C LEU A 21 13.58 -1.30 -11.00
N LEU A 22 14.05 -0.85 -12.16
CA LEU A 22 13.23 -0.10 -13.12
C LEU A 22 12.08 -0.96 -13.63
N ALA A 23 12.31 -2.23 -13.93
CA ALA A 23 11.26 -3.15 -14.35
C ALA A 23 10.17 -3.32 -13.28
N TYR A 24 10.52 -3.41 -11.99
CA TYR A 24 9.52 -3.44 -10.92
C TYR A 24 8.80 -2.10 -10.75
N PHE A 25 9.51 -0.98 -10.91
CA PHE A 25 8.92 0.35 -10.86
C PHE A 25 7.88 0.56 -11.97
N ASP A 26 8.19 0.11 -13.19
CA ASP A 26 7.31 0.23 -14.36
C ASP A 26 6.11 -0.73 -14.30
N ARG A 27 6.20 -1.83 -13.54
CA ARG A 27 5.07 -2.74 -13.29
C ARG A 27 4.02 -2.14 -12.37
N LEU A 28 4.42 -1.27 -11.45
CA LEU A 28 3.49 -0.65 -10.52
C LEU A 28 2.62 0.39 -11.26
N PRO A 29 1.31 0.42 -10.97
CA PRO A 29 0.42 1.39 -11.60
C PRO A 29 0.84 2.82 -11.26
N GLU A 30 0.53 3.78 -12.13
CA GLU A 30 0.82 5.21 -11.85
C GLU A 30 -0.13 5.84 -10.84
N ALA A 31 -1.35 5.31 -10.76
CA ALA A 31 -2.39 5.77 -9.87
C ALA A 31 -3.23 4.59 -9.41
N ILE A 32 -3.70 4.66 -8.17
CA ILE A 32 -4.62 3.69 -7.60
C ILE A 32 -5.83 4.42 -7.04
N GLN A 33 -7.00 3.82 -7.17
CA GLN A 33 -8.24 4.33 -6.59
C GLN A 33 -8.61 3.42 -5.44
N VAL A 34 -8.87 3.99 -4.27
CA VAL A 34 -9.33 3.22 -3.12
C VAL A 34 -10.68 3.77 -2.67
N SER A 35 -11.67 2.90 -2.66
CA SER A 35 -12.98 3.15 -2.06
C SER A 35 -13.08 2.27 -0.83
N TRP A 36 -13.58 2.79 0.29
CA TRP A 36 -13.67 1.99 1.51
C TRP A 36 -14.94 2.27 2.29
N ILE A 37 -15.37 1.26 3.03
CA ILE A 37 -16.50 1.30 3.93
C ILE A 37 -16.08 0.75 5.29
N ARG A 38 -16.77 1.16 6.34
CA ARG A 38 -16.54 0.67 7.69
C ARG A 38 -17.66 -0.28 8.08
N GLU A 39 -17.32 -1.56 8.18
CA GLU A 39 -18.23 -2.62 8.60
C GLU A 39 -17.92 -3.02 10.04
N GLY A 40 -18.62 -2.38 10.97
CA GLY A 40 -18.40 -2.56 12.41
C GLY A 40 -16.99 -2.13 12.82
N LYS A 41 -16.13 -3.09 13.14
CA LYS A 41 -14.74 -2.86 13.58
C LYS A 41 -13.71 -2.92 12.45
N PHE A 42 -14.15 -3.23 11.23
CA PHE A 42 -13.26 -3.41 10.07
C PHE A 42 -13.46 -2.28 9.06
N ILE A 43 -12.38 -1.94 8.38
CA ILE A 43 -12.36 -1.10 7.19
C ILE A 43 -12.24 -2.07 6.02
N VAL A 44 -13.23 -2.07 5.12
CA VAL A 44 -13.24 -2.90 3.92
C VAL A 44 -13.04 -1.97 2.73
N GLY A 45 -11.98 -2.20 1.96
CA GLY A 45 -11.59 -1.36 0.84
C GLY A 45 -11.58 -2.12 -0.47
N THR A 46 -12.12 -1.48 -1.51
CA THR A 46 -11.92 -1.88 -2.90
C THR A 46 -10.85 -1.00 -3.52
N VAL A 47 -9.77 -1.63 -3.97
CA VAL A 47 -8.65 -0.99 -4.65
C VAL A 47 -8.77 -1.28 -6.14
N MET A 48 -8.66 -0.25 -6.97
CA MET A 48 -8.70 -0.34 -8.43
C MET A 48 -7.48 0.33 -9.03
N PHE A 49 -6.88 -0.30 -10.03
CA PHE A 49 -5.77 0.26 -10.79
C PHE A 49 -5.80 -0.31 -12.21
N GLY A 50 -5.80 0.57 -13.21
CA GLY A 50 -6.00 0.18 -14.60
C GLY A 50 -7.32 -0.60 -14.78
N LYS A 51 -7.22 -1.88 -15.17
CA LYS A 51 -8.36 -2.80 -15.33
C LYS A 51 -8.51 -3.78 -14.17
N GLU A 52 -7.58 -3.76 -13.22
CA GLU A 52 -7.55 -4.69 -12.10
C GLU A 52 -8.26 -4.09 -10.89
N LYS A 53 -8.90 -4.97 -10.12
CA LYS A 53 -9.56 -4.62 -8.87
C LYS A 53 -9.37 -5.73 -7.86
N PHE A 54 -9.13 -5.36 -6.61
CA PHE A 54 -9.15 -6.30 -5.50
C PHE A 54 -9.80 -5.66 -4.28
N THR A 55 -10.23 -6.52 -3.35
CA THR A 55 -10.80 -6.10 -2.08
C THR A 55 -9.86 -6.50 -0.96
N THR A 56 -9.71 -5.62 0.02
CA THR A 56 -8.86 -5.81 1.19
C THR A 56 -9.58 -5.30 2.44
N GLN A 57 -9.06 -5.67 3.61
CA GLN A 57 -9.62 -5.25 4.89
C GLN A 57 -8.53 -5.00 5.94
N GLY A 58 -8.82 -4.12 6.89
CA GLY A 58 -7.97 -3.87 8.06
C GLY A 58 -8.79 -3.45 9.27
N ARG A 59 -8.28 -3.66 10.50
CA ARG A 59 -8.97 -3.25 11.74
C ARG A 59 -8.61 -1.81 12.13
N SER A 60 -7.44 -1.34 11.72
CA SER A 60 -6.98 0.04 11.88
C SER A 60 -6.65 0.67 10.52
N ALA A 61 -6.48 1.99 10.50
CA ALA A 61 -6.03 2.70 9.31
C ALA A 61 -4.66 2.19 8.84
N ASP A 62 -3.72 1.98 9.77
CA ASP A 62 -2.37 1.50 9.46
C ASP A 62 -2.40 0.08 8.89
N GLU A 63 -3.14 -0.84 9.53
CA GLU A 63 -3.28 -2.21 9.04
C GLU A 63 -3.93 -2.23 7.65
N PHE A 64 -4.93 -1.37 7.42
CA PHE A 64 -5.57 -1.26 6.12
C PHE A 64 -4.59 -0.78 5.04
N ILE A 65 -3.80 0.26 5.32
CA ILE A 65 -2.77 0.79 4.41
C ILE A 65 -1.71 -0.26 4.10
N ASP A 66 -1.23 -0.96 5.12
CA ASP A 66 -0.23 -2.02 4.97
C ASP A 66 -0.78 -3.17 4.11
N THR A 67 -2.04 -3.56 4.34
CA THR A 67 -2.66 -4.65 3.57
C THR A 67 -2.93 -4.25 2.11
N VAL A 68 -3.30 -2.99 1.84
CA VAL A 68 -3.40 -2.46 0.46
C VAL A 68 -2.06 -2.57 -0.25
N ASN A 69 -0.99 -2.11 0.41
CA ASN A 69 0.34 -2.09 -0.17
C ASN A 69 0.92 -3.50 -0.36
N ASP A 70 0.76 -4.39 0.63
CA ASP A 70 1.18 -5.79 0.53
C ASP A 70 0.46 -6.51 -0.62
N ALA A 71 -0.83 -6.25 -0.81
CA ALA A 71 -1.61 -6.81 -1.91
C ALA A 71 -1.11 -6.29 -3.27
N LEU A 72 -0.80 -4.99 -3.39
CA LEU A 72 -0.22 -4.42 -4.61
C LEU A 72 1.12 -5.09 -4.96
N LEU A 73 2.01 -5.25 -3.98
CA LEU A 73 3.27 -5.94 -4.21
C LEU A 73 3.07 -7.40 -4.64
N ALA A 74 2.13 -8.11 -3.99
CA ALA A 74 1.85 -9.50 -4.31
C ALA A 74 1.28 -9.69 -5.73
N ILE A 75 0.39 -8.80 -6.18
CA ILE A 75 -0.20 -8.87 -7.53
C ILE A 75 0.87 -8.66 -8.61
N HIS A 76 1.84 -7.78 -8.36
CA HIS A 76 2.92 -7.48 -9.30
C HIS A 76 4.18 -8.35 -9.13
N ASP A 77 4.12 -9.35 -8.26
CA ASP A 77 5.22 -10.27 -7.91
C ASP A 77 6.49 -9.52 -7.48
N ILE A 78 6.32 -8.50 -6.63
CA ILE A 78 7.39 -7.66 -6.12
C ILE A 78 7.75 -8.09 -4.70
N PRO A 79 9.01 -8.47 -4.43
CA PRO A 79 9.43 -8.83 -3.07
C PRO A 79 9.31 -7.65 -2.11
N LYS A 80 8.79 -7.91 -0.89
CA LYS A 80 8.61 -6.91 0.17
C LYS A 80 9.89 -6.19 0.57
N GLU A 81 11.05 -6.80 0.34
CA GLU A 81 12.37 -6.24 0.64
C GLU A 81 12.67 -4.96 -0.16
N TYR A 82 12.01 -4.79 -1.31
CA TYR A 82 12.13 -3.61 -2.17
C TYR A 82 11.08 -2.55 -1.88
N PHE A 83 10.21 -2.81 -0.89
CA PHE A 83 9.13 -1.90 -0.53
C PHE A 83 9.66 -0.52 -0.14
N ASP A 84 10.77 -0.44 0.61
CA ASP A 84 11.39 0.84 0.98
C ASP A 84 11.92 1.62 -0.21
N ILE A 85 12.40 0.94 -1.25
CA ILE A 85 12.96 1.58 -2.45
C ILE A 85 11.83 2.04 -3.39
N LEU A 86 10.72 1.30 -3.43
CA LEU A 86 9.53 1.62 -4.20
C LEU A 86 8.56 2.54 -3.44
N ALA A 87 9.01 3.19 -2.37
CA ALA A 87 8.20 4.05 -1.50
C ALA A 87 7.44 5.16 -2.24
N ILE A 88 7.96 5.62 -3.37
CA ILE A 88 7.36 6.67 -4.20
C ILE A 88 6.03 6.20 -4.84
N LYS A 89 5.86 4.89 -5.04
CA LYS A 89 4.67 4.27 -5.63
C LYS A 89 3.76 3.60 -4.60
N LYS A 90 3.99 3.82 -3.30
CA LYS A 90 3.12 3.29 -2.23
C LYS A 90 1.81 4.04 -2.17
N PHE A 91 0.77 3.33 -1.75
CA PHE A 91 -0.45 3.94 -1.24
C PHE A 91 -0.13 4.70 0.05
N ILE A 92 -0.24 6.03 -0.01
CA ILE A 92 -0.10 6.91 1.14
C ILE A 92 -1.32 7.81 1.17
N PRO A 93 -2.32 7.58 2.05
CA PRO A 93 -3.45 8.48 2.18
C PRO A 93 -2.99 9.88 2.59
N ASN A 94 -3.73 10.91 2.19
CA ASN A 94 -3.48 12.27 2.70
C ASN A 94 -3.93 12.39 4.16
N ALA A 95 -3.59 13.51 4.82
CA ALA A 95 -3.88 13.70 6.23
C ALA A 95 -5.38 13.58 6.55
N ASP A 96 -6.26 14.06 5.66
CA ASP A 96 -7.71 14.03 5.89
C ASP A 96 -8.32 12.66 5.63
N GLU A 97 -7.80 11.91 4.67
CA GLU A 97 -8.14 10.50 4.43
C GLU A 97 -7.67 9.61 5.58
N TYR A 98 -6.45 9.82 6.07
CA TYR A 98 -5.93 9.09 7.21
C TYR A 98 -6.75 9.37 8.48
N LYS A 99 -7.11 10.63 8.72
CA LYS A 99 -8.07 10.99 9.78
C LYS A 99 -9.42 10.32 9.57
N ALA A 100 -9.90 10.27 8.33
CA ALA A 100 -11.18 9.64 8.03
C ALA A 100 -11.16 8.12 8.27
N LEU A 101 -10.09 7.43 7.86
CA LEU A 101 -9.87 6.00 8.13
C LEU A 101 -9.83 5.71 9.64
N ASN A 102 -9.28 6.62 10.44
CA ASN A 102 -9.26 6.48 11.91
C ASN A 102 -10.58 6.88 12.57
N ASN A 103 -11.46 7.61 11.89
CA ASN A 103 -12.72 8.05 12.47
C ASN A 103 -13.80 6.96 12.35
N VAL A 104 -14.19 6.39 13.49
CA VAL A 104 -15.19 5.30 13.58
C VAL A 104 -16.60 5.79 13.21
N ALA A 105 -16.87 7.09 13.30
CA ALA A 105 -18.18 7.65 12.92
C ALA A 105 -18.39 7.70 11.40
N ILE A 106 -17.31 7.65 10.61
CA ILE A 106 -17.38 7.65 9.16
C ILE A 106 -17.63 6.21 8.69
N LYS A 107 -18.80 6.00 8.08
CA LYS A 107 -19.28 4.68 7.67
C LYS A 107 -18.88 4.31 6.24
N GLU A 108 -18.70 5.27 5.36
CA GLU A 108 -18.32 5.02 3.96
C GLU A 108 -17.61 6.22 3.33
N ARG A 109 -16.73 5.93 2.37
CA ARG A 109 -16.14 6.92 1.47
C ARG A 109 -15.88 6.31 0.10
N SER A 110 -16.55 6.87 -0.91
CA SER A 110 -16.47 6.41 -2.31
C SER A 110 -15.46 7.23 -3.11
N ASN A 111 -14.67 6.56 -3.93
CA ASN A 111 -13.81 7.10 -4.99
C ASN A 111 -12.90 8.25 -4.56
N THR A 112 -11.81 7.90 -3.87
CA THR A 112 -10.68 8.83 -3.77
C THR A 112 -9.60 8.40 -4.76
N ASN A 113 -9.23 9.29 -5.67
CA ASN A 113 -8.09 9.10 -6.56
C ASN A 113 -6.83 9.27 -5.72
N PHE A 114 -6.19 8.16 -5.35
CA PHE A 114 -4.91 8.23 -4.67
C PHE A 114 -3.83 8.37 -5.75
N LEU A 115 -3.44 9.62 -5.92
CA LEU A 115 -2.22 9.95 -6.63
C LEU A 115 -1.05 9.41 -5.81
N LEU A 116 -0.24 8.55 -6.43
CA LEU A 116 1.00 8.05 -5.84
C LEU A 116 1.95 9.22 -5.54
N ALA A 117 2.88 9.03 -4.60
CA ALA A 117 3.63 10.11 -3.96
C ALA A 117 4.32 11.07 -4.95
N GLU A 118 4.66 10.61 -6.14
CA GLU A 118 5.29 11.41 -7.21
C GLU A 118 4.39 12.53 -7.77
N GLN A 119 3.07 12.40 -7.69
CA GLN A 119 2.11 13.38 -8.23
C GLN A 119 1.66 14.42 -7.21
N ARG A 120 2.07 14.31 -5.95
CA ARG A 120 1.94 15.40 -4.98
C ARG A 120 3.03 16.44 -5.28
N LYS A 121 2.82 17.26 -6.32
CA LYS A 121 3.60 18.50 -6.46
C LYS A 121 3.55 19.22 -5.09
N PRO A 122 4.68 19.67 -4.54
CA PRO A 122 4.62 20.55 -3.38
C PRO A 122 3.78 21.76 -3.79
N VAL A 123 2.69 22.01 -3.07
CA VAL A 123 2.01 23.30 -3.12
C VAL A 123 3.03 24.28 -2.55
N MET A 124 3.81 24.91 -3.43
CA MET A 124 4.61 26.05 -3.05
C MET A 124 3.64 27.14 -2.58
N ALA A 125 3.94 27.65 -1.39
CA ALA A 125 3.27 28.76 -0.72
C ALA A 125 3.24 30.03 -1.58
#